data_AF-A0A0R3RAA7-F1
#
_entry.id   AF-A0A0R3RAA7-F1
#
_cell.length_a   1.000
_cell.length_b   1.000
_cell.length_c   1.000
_cell.angle_alpha   90.00
_cell.angle_beta   90.00
_cell.angle_gamma   90.00
#
_symmetry.space_group_name_H-M   'P 1'
#
loop_
_entity.id
_entity.type
_entity.pdbx_description
1 polymer ?
#
loop_
_entity_poly.entity_id
_entity_poly.type
_entity_poly.pdbx_seq_one_letter_code
_entity_poly.pdbx_strand_id
1 'polypeptide(L)' 'LQKMVSNGKVVTTTLKARYGSDVRKMTIHHSDDMSYNDLVLMMQRIFKLQSSTNISLKYKDEG' A
#
# COMPACT_ATOMS: atom_id res chain seq x y z
N LEU A 1 -18.43 9.39 -22.98
CA LEU A 1 -18.62 8.13 -22.23
C LEU A 1 -18.08 8.31 -20.82
N GLN A 2 -18.99 8.57 -19.88
CA GLN A 2 -18.68 8.74 -18.46
C GLN A 2 -18.37 7.35 -17.90
N LYS A 3 -17.12 7.09 -17.49
CA LYS A 3 -16.75 5.81 -16.87
C LYS A 3 -17.57 5.66 -15.60
N MET A 4 -18.51 4.70 -15.64
CA MET A 4 -19.25 4.23 -14.47
C MET A 4 -18.25 3.88 -13.38
N VAL A 5 -18.38 4.52 -12.22
CA VAL A 5 -17.66 4.11 -11.02
C VAL A 5 -18.27 2.76 -10.64
N SER A 6 -17.58 1.66 -10.94
CA SER A 6 -17.97 0.35 -10.42
C SER A 6 -18.04 0.48 -8.90
N ASN A 7 -19.09 -0.04 -8.27
CA ASN A 7 -19.14 -0.29 -6.82
C ASN A 7 -18.09 -1.37 -6.47
N GLY A 8 -16.81 -1.03 -6.67
CA GLY A 8 -15.69 -1.95 -6.59
C GLY A 8 -15.64 -2.54 -5.21
N LYS A 9 -15.53 -3.87 -5.15
CA LYS A 9 -15.31 -4.61 -3.92
C LYS A 9 -14.10 -4.00 -3.20
N VAL A 10 -14.34 -3.44 -2.02
CA VAL A 10 -13.27 -2.91 -1.17
C VAL A 10 -12.70 -4.07 -0.37
N VAL A 11 -11.43 -4.38 -0.60
CA VAL A 11 -10.68 -5.39 0.16
C VAL A 11 -9.91 -4.70 1.27
N THR A 12 -9.84 -5.37 2.42
CA THR A 12 -9.03 -4.92 3.56
C THR A 12 -7.85 -5.86 3.77
N THR A 13 -6.66 -5.27 3.91
CA THR A 13 -5.43 -6.02 4.18
C THR A 13 -4.80 -5.46 5.45
N THR A 14 -4.45 -6.34 6.39
CA THR A 14 -3.62 -5.95 7.54
C THR A 14 -2.16 -5.91 7.09
N LEU A 15 -1.55 -4.74 7.19
CA LEU A 15 -0.15 -4.52 6.85
C LEU A 15 0.67 -4.21 8.11
N LYS A 16 1.81 -4.87 8.24
CA LYS A 16 2.87 -4.50 9.18
C LYS A 16 4.13 -4.16 8.41
N ALA A 17 4.60 -2.93 8.51
CA ALA A 17 5.74 -2.42 7.75
C ALA A 17 6.76 -1.75 8.68
N ARG A 18 8.03 -1.73 8.24
CA ARG A 18 9.14 -1.07 8.92
C ARG A 18 9.88 -0.15 7.95
N TYR A 19 10.19 1.06 8.38
CA TYR A 19 11.10 1.97 7.70
C TYR A 19 12.11 2.53 8.71
N GLY A 20 13.39 2.16 8.56
CA GLY A 20 14.39 2.42 9.60
C GLY A 20 14.01 1.75 10.92
N SER A 21 13.91 2.54 11.99
CA SER A 21 13.47 2.09 13.32
C SER A 21 11.95 2.17 13.54
N ASP A 22 11.21 2.85 12.66
CA ASP A 22 9.74 3.02 12.77
C ASP A 22 9.02 1.76 12.26
N VAL A 23 8.17 1.17 13.10
CA VAL A 23 7.34 0.01 12.79
C VAL A 23 5.88 0.38 12.97
N ARG A 24 5.07 0.13 11.93
CA ARG A 24 3.64 0.43 11.96
C ARG A 24 2.82 -0.79 11.56
N LYS A 25 1.66 -0.93 12.21
CA LYS A 25 0.62 -1.90 11.85
C LYS A 25 -0.65 -1.11 11.52
N MET A 26 -1.28 -1.41 10.40
CA MET A 26 -2.53 -0.79 10.00
C MET A 26 -3.33 -1.65 9.05
N THR A 27 -4.60 -1.32 8.90
CA THR A 27 -5.47 -1.86 7.86
C THR A 27 -5.47 -0.91 6.67
N ILE A 28 -5.18 -1.43 5.48
CA ILE A 28 -5.31 -0.68 4.23
C ILE A 28 -6.56 -1.16 3.49
N HIS A 29 -7.23 -0.22 2.82
CA HIS A 29 -8.39 -0.47 1.97
C HIS A 29 -7.98 -0.28 0.52
N HIS A 30 -8.26 -1.25 -0.34
CA HIS A 30 -7.92 -1.21 -1.76
C HIS A 30 -9.00 -1.90 -2.60
N SER A 31 -8.90 -1.79 -3.93
CA SER A 31 -9.72 -2.58 -4.88
C SER A 31 -9.41 -4.07 -4.75
N ASP A 32 -10.01 -4.95 -5.57
CA ASP A 32 -9.73 -6.39 -5.46
C ASP A 32 -8.24 -6.71 -5.71
N ASP A 33 -7.63 -6.02 -6.68
CA ASP A 33 -6.19 -6.06 -6.95
C ASP A 33 -5.48 -4.79 -6.47
N MET A 34 -4.29 -4.96 -5.91
CA MET A 34 -3.36 -3.86 -5.57
C MET A 34 -2.05 -4.04 -6.34
N SER A 35 -1.68 -3.05 -7.12
CA SER A 35 -0.39 -3.08 -7.83
C SER A 35 0.77 -2.75 -6.90
N TYR A 36 1.99 -3.10 -7.32
CA TYR A 36 3.21 -2.69 -6.61
C TYR A 36 3.31 -1.17 -6.47
N ASN A 37 2.92 -0.41 -7.51
CA ASN A 37 2.95 1.05 -7.48
C ASN A 37 1.97 1.62 -6.46
N ASP A 38 0.76 1.05 -6.34
CA ASP A 38 -0.20 1.45 -5.31
C ASP A 38 0.36 1.21 -3.91
N LEU A 39 1.01 0.05 -3.70
CA LEU A 39 1.63 -0.27 -2.42
C LEU A 39 2.80 0.67 -2.08
N VAL A 40 3.64 1.04 -3.06
CA VAL A 40 4.69 2.05 -2.91
C VAL A 40 4.11 3.41 -2.51
N LEU A 41 3.07 3.86 -3.20
CA LEU A 41 2.37 5.11 -2.86
C LEU A 41 1.76 5.07 -1.46
N MET A 42 1.18 3.93 -1.07
CA MET A 42 0.69 3.74 0.30
C MET A 42 1.82 3.84 1.31
N MET A 43 2.98 3.20 1.07
CA MET A 43 4.11 3.25 2.00
C MET A 43 4.66 4.67 2.15
N GLN A 44 4.78 5.41 1.05
CA GLN A 44 5.19 6.81 1.10
C GLN A 44 4.22 7.64 1.95
N ARG A 45 2.90 7.46 1.79
CA ARG A 45 1.89 8.17 2.62
C ARG A 45 1.97 7.79 4.10
N ILE A 46 2.11 6.49 4.38
CA ILE A 46 2.16 5.97 5.74
C ILE A 46 3.36 6.54 6.48
N PHE A 47 4.55 6.48 5.89
CA PHE A 47 5.78 6.97 6.51
C PHE A 47 6.04 8.46 6.24
N LYS A 48 5.09 9.16 5.62
CA LYS A 48 5.19 10.59 5.27
C LYS A 48 6.45 10.93 4.47
N LEU A 49 6.82 10.04 3.55
CA LEU A 49 7.95 10.23 2.64
C LEU A 49 7.54 11.15 1.49
N GLN A 50 8.50 11.88 0.93
CA GLN A 50 8.28 12.66 -0.29
C GLN A 50 7.92 11.71 -1.44
N SER A 51 7.02 12.09 -2.34
CA SER A 51 6.63 11.26 -3.50
C SER A 51 7.80 10.93 -4.42
N SER A 52 8.82 11.81 -4.48
CA SER A 52 10.07 11.60 -5.19
C SER A 52 11.05 10.66 -4.48
N THR A 53 10.76 10.24 -3.25
CA THR A 53 11.63 9.32 -2.50
C THR A 53 11.56 7.95 -3.15
N ASN A 54 12.69 7.52 -3.70
CA ASN A 54 12.80 6.18 -4.27
C ASN A 54 12.89 5.15 -3.13
N ILE A 55 11.90 4.26 -3.03
CA ILE A 55 11.83 3.21 -2.02
C ILE A 55 11.76 1.83 -2.67
N SER A 56 12.40 0.85 -2.05
CA SER A 56 12.31 -0.55 -2.41
C SER A 56 11.56 -1.29 -1.31
N LEU A 57 10.52 -2.04 -1.69
CA LEU A 57 9.78 -2.89 -0.76
C LEU A 57 10.38 -4.29 -0.76
N LYS A 58 10.65 -4.81 0.43
CA LYS A 58 11.07 -6.19 0.66
C LYS A 58 10.03 -6.84 1.56
N TYR A 59 9.60 -8.03 1.20
CA TYR A 59 8.76 -8.88 2.04
C TYR A 59 9.41 -10.25 2.15
N LYS A 60 9.10 -10.95 3.24
CA LYS A 60 9.45 -12.36 3.39
C LYS A 60 8.17 -13.14 3.12
N ASP A 61 8.22 -14.05 2.17
CA ASP A 61 7.19 -15.06 1.99
C ASP A 61 7.32 -16.14 3.08
N GLU A 62 6.21 -16.79 3.40
CA GLU A 62 6.26 -18.06 4.13
C GLU A 62 6.67 -19.14 3.12
N GLY A 63 7.98 -19.35 2.98
CA GLY A 63 8.56 -20.54 2.38
C GLY A 63 8.73 -21.66 3.40
#